data_AF-A0AAV7YPU2-F1
#
_entry.id   AF-A0AAV7YPU2-F1
#
_cell.length_a   1.000
_cell.length_b   1.000
_cell.length_c   1.000
_cell.angle_alpha   90.00
_cell.angle_beta   90.00
_cell.angle_gamma   90.00
#
_symmetry.space_group_name_H-M   'P 1'
#
loop_
_entity.id
_entity.type
_entity.pdbx_description
1 polymer ?
#
loop_
_entity_poly.entity_id
_entity_poly.type
_entity_poly.pdbx_seq_one_letter_code
_entity_poly.pdbx_strand_id
1 'polypeptide(L)'
;MNQIIDPTIEESYSKMAIIENKPSLLELIDTAGQDEYSAALDKYIQAGEGFLLVYSLTSRSSFNTAKWLYVKILRQKVDEGLPIVLMGNKSDLENDRIVSRKEAEEFSKKNSLSYFETSAKSGKNIQESIQEVVIKLREYKNTSKRKEEKRKKKENEKRGAIDSKSGCCTFL
;
A
#
# COMPACT_ATOMS: atom_id res chain seq x y z
N MET A 1 -2.13 -28.72 -25.38
CA MET A 1 -1.09 -27.80 -24.86
C MET A 1 -1.55 -27.35 -23.49
N ASN A 2 -1.23 -28.13 -22.46
CA ASN A 2 -1.50 -27.74 -21.08
C ASN A 2 -0.38 -26.78 -20.68
N GLN A 3 -0.68 -25.48 -20.62
CA GLN A 3 0.18 -24.54 -19.90
C GLN A 3 -0.01 -24.83 -18.42
N ILE A 4 0.90 -25.63 -17.88
CA ILE A 4 1.13 -25.75 -16.44
C ILE A 4 1.65 -24.38 -16.03
N ILE A 5 0.81 -23.57 -15.39
CA ILE A 5 1.26 -22.36 -14.71
C ILE A 5 2.02 -22.86 -13.50
N ASP A 6 3.35 -22.77 -13.55
CA ASP A 6 4.20 -23.07 -12.42
C ASP A 6 3.84 -22.07 -11.29
N PRO A 7 3.59 -22.54 -10.06
CA PRO A 7 3.39 -21.64 -8.93
C PRO A 7 4.65 -20.79 -8.73
N THR A 8 4.51 -19.46 -8.81
CA THR A 8 5.60 -18.50 -8.63
C THR A 8 6.29 -18.76 -7.28
N ILE A 9 7.61 -18.97 -7.27
CA ILE A 9 8.35 -19.19 -6.01
C ILE A 9 8.66 -17.84 -5.33
N GLU A 10 9.06 -16.84 -6.11
CA GLU A 10 9.15 -15.41 -5.76
C GLU A 10 9.68 -14.71 -7.03
N GLU A 11 8.99 -13.71 -7.57
CA GLU A 11 9.49 -12.95 -8.73
C GLU A 11 9.54 -11.47 -8.41
N SER A 12 10.74 -10.89 -8.53
CA SER A 12 10.98 -9.46 -8.34
C SER A 12 11.19 -8.80 -9.69
N TYR A 13 10.42 -7.74 -9.94
CA TYR A 13 10.47 -6.94 -11.15
C TYR A 13 10.95 -5.53 -10.82
N SER A 14 12.07 -5.11 -11.41
CA SER A 14 12.60 -3.76 -11.25
C SER A 14 12.43 -2.94 -12.53
N LYS A 15 11.82 -1.75 -12.44
CA LYS A 15 11.61 -0.88 -13.59
C LYS A 15 11.76 0.60 -13.24
N MET A 16 12.50 1.32 -14.06
CA MET A 16 12.51 2.79 -14.02
C MET A 16 11.27 3.35 -14.71
N ALA A 17 10.56 4.24 -14.02
CA ALA A 17 9.39 4.93 -14.53
C ALA A 17 9.46 6.43 -14.21
N ILE A 18 8.88 7.26 -15.08
CA ILE A 18 8.67 8.68 -14.80
C ILE A 18 7.22 8.82 -14.34
N ILE A 19 7.03 9.21 -13.08
CA ILE A 19 5.72 9.40 -12.45
C ILE A 19 5.68 10.83 -11.92
N GLU A 20 4.70 11.63 -12.36
CA GLU A 20 4.60 13.08 -12.09
C GLU A 20 5.90 13.84 -12.41
N ASN A 21 6.48 13.56 -13.59
CA ASN A 21 7.72 14.17 -14.05
C ASN A 21 8.95 13.92 -13.13
N LYS A 22 8.87 12.91 -12.26
CA LYS A 22 9.96 12.49 -11.38
C LYS A 22 10.35 11.04 -11.67
N PRO A 23 11.64 10.74 -11.86
CA PRO A 23 12.10 9.37 -12.01
C PRO A 23 11.86 8.58 -10.72
N SER A 24 11.43 7.34 -10.85
CA SER A 24 11.22 6.41 -9.75
C SER A 24 11.61 5.01 -10.18
N LEU A 25 12.47 4.40 -9.37
CA LEU A 25 12.76 2.97 -9.46
C LEU A 25 11.62 2.24 -8.75
N LEU A 26 10.91 1.39 -9.49
CA LEU A 26 9.85 0.54 -8.97
C LEU A 26 10.42 -0.85 -8.77
N GLU A 27 10.31 -1.38 -7.56
CA GLU A 27 10.61 -2.77 -7.23
C GLU A 27 9.28 -3.43 -6.85
N LEU A 28 8.75 -4.23 -7.78
CA LEU A 28 7.50 -4.96 -7.59
C LEU A 28 7.83 -6.40 -7.22
N ILE A 29 7.25 -6.87 -6.14
CA ILE A 29 7.39 -8.25 -5.68
C ILE A 29 6.07 -8.95 -5.95
N ASP A 30 6.08 -9.95 -6.82
CA ASP A 30 4.93 -10.83 -7.02
C ASP A 30 4.93 -11.89 -5.91
N THR A 31 4.04 -11.69 -4.94
CA THR A 31 3.87 -12.64 -3.85
C THR A 31 2.88 -13.70 -4.31
N ALA A 32 3.38 -14.88 -4.65
CA ALA A 32 2.55 -15.99 -5.12
C ALA A 32 1.34 -16.23 -4.22
N GLY A 33 0.15 -16.37 -4.82
CA GLY A 33 -1.15 -16.44 -4.14
C GLY A 33 -1.44 -17.74 -3.38
N GLN A 34 -0.42 -18.46 -2.90
CA GLN A 34 -0.60 -19.77 -2.29
C GLN A 34 -0.54 -19.86 -0.77
N ASP A 35 -0.10 -18.83 -0.03
CA ASP A 35 -0.14 -18.95 1.44
C ASP A 35 -0.68 -17.70 2.13
N GLU A 36 -1.97 -17.75 2.43
CA GLU A 36 -2.66 -16.87 3.38
C GLU A 36 -2.04 -16.91 4.80
N TYR A 37 -1.03 -17.76 5.05
CA TYR A 37 -0.42 -17.92 6.38
C TYR A 37 1.11 -18.10 6.37
N SER A 38 1.80 -17.77 5.27
CA SER A 38 3.26 -17.96 5.22
C SER A 38 4.01 -16.88 6.01
N ALA A 39 5.12 -17.29 6.65
CA ALA A 39 6.11 -16.36 7.19
C ALA A 39 6.72 -15.46 6.09
N ALA A 40 6.65 -15.87 4.82
CA ALA A 40 7.05 -15.06 3.69
C ALA A 40 6.14 -13.84 3.52
N LEU A 41 4.81 -14.03 3.59
CA LEU A 41 3.84 -12.93 3.54
C LEU A 41 4.11 -11.89 4.63
N ASP A 42 4.38 -12.32 5.87
CA ASP A 42 4.72 -11.40 6.96
C ASP A 42 5.98 -10.58 6.67
N LYS A 43 7.00 -11.19 6.05
CA LYS A 43 8.22 -10.47 5.63
C LYS A 43 7.91 -9.45 4.54
N TYR A 44 7.11 -9.79 3.54
CA TYR A 44 6.73 -8.86 2.47
C TYR A 44 5.89 -7.71 2.99
N ILE A 45 4.94 -7.98 3.90
CA ILE A 45 4.20 -6.91 4.57
C ILE A 45 5.19 -6.05 5.35
N GLN A 46 6.10 -6.62 6.13
CA GLN A 46 7.06 -5.84 6.91
C GLN A 46 7.95 -4.95 6.04
N ALA A 47 8.47 -5.47 4.92
CA ALA A 47 9.37 -4.74 4.02
C ALA A 47 8.63 -3.76 3.10
N GLY A 48 7.40 -4.07 2.68
CA GLY A 48 6.67 -3.31 1.67
C GLY A 48 6.33 -1.89 2.11
N GLU A 49 6.57 -0.92 1.24
CA GLU A 49 6.26 0.50 1.52
C GLU A 49 4.89 0.92 0.97
N GLY A 50 4.36 0.21 -0.02
CA GLY A 50 3.03 0.39 -0.58
C GLY A 50 2.49 -0.93 -1.15
N PHE A 51 1.17 -1.06 -1.22
CA PHE A 51 0.52 -2.35 -1.49
C PHE A 51 -0.51 -2.26 -2.61
N LEU A 52 -0.45 -3.21 -3.53
CA LEU A 52 -1.50 -3.48 -4.51
C LEU A 52 -2.27 -4.72 -4.06
N LEU A 53 -3.52 -4.53 -3.62
CA LEU A 53 -4.40 -5.62 -3.23
C LEU A 53 -5.20 -6.07 -4.43
N VAL A 54 -4.75 -7.14 -5.08
CA VAL A 54 -5.35 -7.65 -6.31
C VAL A 54 -6.31 -8.80 -5.99
N TYR A 55 -7.52 -8.74 -6.52
CA TYR A 55 -8.47 -9.84 -6.54
C TYR A 55 -9.03 -10.01 -7.95
N SER A 56 -9.72 -11.13 -8.22
CA SER A 56 -10.38 -11.36 -9.50
C SER A 56 -11.87 -11.03 -9.40
N LEU A 57 -12.39 -10.25 -10.35
CA LEU A 57 -13.81 -9.92 -10.45
C LEU A 57 -14.71 -11.17 -10.61
N THR A 58 -14.14 -12.27 -11.11
CA THR A 58 -14.80 -13.56 -11.30
C THR A 58 -14.59 -14.53 -10.14
N SER A 59 -14.07 -14.07 -8.99
CA SER A 59 -13.82 -14.94 -7.82
C SER A 59 -14.12 -14.24 -6.50
N ARG A 60 -15.22 -14.64 -5.87
CA ARG A 60 -15.63 -14.17 -4.54
C ARG A 60 -14.57 -14.46 -3.47
N SER A 61 -13.95 -15.63 -3.50
CA SER A 61 -12.93 -16.02 -2.53
C SER A 61 -11.73 -15.08 -2.59
N SER A 62 -11.24 -14.75 -3.79
CA SER A 62 -10.11 -13.82 -3.95
C SER A 62 -10.41 -12.42 -3.38
N PHE A 63 -11.65 -11.95 -3.47
CA PHE A 63 -12.04 -10.68 -2.87
C PHE A 63 -12.05 -10.74 -1.34
N ASN A 64 -12.49 -11.85 -0.77
CA ASN A 64 -12.43 -12.08 0.68
C ASN A 64 -10.97 -12.14 1.15
N THR A 65 -10.08 -12.81 0.42
CA THR A 65 -8.64 -12.83 0.71
C THR A 65 -8.05 -11.42 0.66
N ALA A 66 -8.39 -10.60 -0.34
CA ALA A 66 -7.94 -9.21 -0.41
C ALA A 66 -8.41 -8.36 0.78
N LYS A 67 -9.67 -8.53 1.23
CA LYS A 67 -10.19 -7.88 2.45
C LYS A 67 -9.43 -8.32 3.70
N TRP A 68 -9.10 -9.61 3.80
CA TRP A 68 -8.33 -10.15 4.91
C TRP A 68 -6.89 -9.63 4.91
N LEU A 69 -6.23 -9.61 3.75
CA LEU A 69 -4.88 -9.05 3.58
C LEU A 69 -4.82 -7.59 4.00
N TYR A 70 -5.82 -6.78 3.62
CA TYR A 70 -5.94 -5.40 4.06
C TYR A 70 -5.91 -5.29 5.60
N VAL A 71 -6.71 -6.08 6.30
CA VAL A 71 -6.75 -6.08 7.77
C VAL A 71 -5.40 -6.52 8.36
N LYS A 72 -4.75 -7.55 7.78
CA LYS A 72 -3.44 -8.03 8.22
C LYS A 72 -2.36 -6.94 8.07
N ILE A 73 -2.31 -6.26 6.93
CA ILE A 73 -1.39 -5.16 6.66
C ILE A 73 -1.54 -4.05 7.69
N LEU A 74 -2.79 -3.62 7.96
CA LEU A 74 -3.05 -2.57 8.95
C LEU A 74 -2.58 -2.94 10.35
N ARG A 75 -2.81 -4.19 10.77
CA ARG A 75 -2.38 -4.70 12.08
C ARG A 75 -0.86 -4.72 12.21
N GLN A 76 -0.15 -5.04 11.14
CA GLN A 76 1.30 -5.20 11.18
C GLN A 76 2.06 -3.86 11.03
N LYS A 77 1.55 -2.93 10.21
CA LYS A 77 2.21 -1.64 9.97
C LYS A 77 1.92 -0.59 11.03
N VAL A 78 0.76 -0.66 11.70
CA VAL A 78 0.33 0.29 12.74
C VAL A 78 0.54 1.76 12.31
N ASP A 79 0.27 2.08 11.04
CA ASP A 79 0.43 3.43 10.49
C ASP A 79 -0.82 3.88 9.74
N GLU A 80 -1.28 5.08 10.05
CA GLU A 80 -2.43 5.72 9.42
C GLU A 80 -2.01 6.32 8.07
N GLY A 81 -2.73 5.96 7.01
CA GLY A 81 -2.49 6.48 5.67
C GLY A 81 -1.50 5.67 4.83
N LEU A 82 -1.25 4.42 5.21
CA LEU A 82 -0.43 3.51 4.42
C LEU A 82 -0.91 3.45 2.94
N PRO A 83 -0.01 3.55 1.95
CA PRO A 83 -0.38 3.53 0.54
C PRO A 83 -0.91 2.16 0.13
N ILE A 84 -2.23 2.06 -0.06
CA ILE A 84 -2.89 0.84 -0.50
C ILE A 84 -3.85 1.16 -1.65
N VAL A 85 -3.77 0.35 -2.72
CA VAL A 85 -4.68 0.39 -3.87
C VAL A 85 -5.35 -0.97 -4.01
N LEU A 86 -6.67 -0.98 -4.15
CA LEU A 86 -7.47 -2.17 -4.42
C LEU A 86 -7.65 -2.35 -5.94
N MET A 87 -7.43 -3.55 -6.44
CA MET A 87 -7.50 -3.86 -7.87
C MET A 87 -8.42 -5.05 -8.13
N GLY A 88 -9.54 -4.81 -8.81
CA GLY A 88 -10.42 -5.85 -9.34
C GLY A 88 -9.96 -6.29 -10.74
N ASN A 89 -9.15 -7.32 -10.82
CA ASN A 89 -8.57 -7.84 -12.07
C ASN A 89 -9.55 -8.74 -12.84
N LYS A 90 -9.22 -9.03 -14.11
CA LYS A 90 -10.06 -9.76 -15.09
C LYS A 90 -11.35 -9.02 -15.47
N SER A 91 -11.30 -7.70 -15.56
CA SER A 91 -12.43 -6.88 -16.04
C SER A 91 -12.80 -7.11 -17.51
N ASP A 92 -11.99 -7.85 -18.25
CA ASP A 92 -12.33 -8.37 -19.57
C ASP A 92 -13.37 -9.51 -19.52
N LEU A 93 -13.58 -10.15 -18.37
CA LEU A 93 -14.53 -11.25 -18.17
C LEU A 93 -15.83 -10.75 -17.52
N GLU A 94 -16.48 -9.73 -18.12
CA GLU A 94 -17.66 -9.09 -17.54
C GLU A 94 -18.84 -10.05 -17.37
N ASN A 95 -19.01 -11.00 -18.31
CA ASN A 95 -20.08 -12.00 -18.24
C ASN A 95 -19.90 -12.98 -17.08
N ASP A 96 -18.67 -13.17 -16.60
CA ASP A 96 -18.33 -14.06 -15.49
C ASP A 96 -18.18 -13.30 -14.16
N ARG A 97 -18.63 -12.04 -14.11
CA ARG A 97 -18.48 -11.19 -12.92
C ARG A 97 -19.28 -11.77 -11.75
N ILE A 98 -18.58 -12.02 -10.65
CA ILE A 98 -19.15 -12.46 -9.36
C ILE A 98 -19.13 -11.32 -8.33
N VAL A 99 -18.10 -10.47 -8.37
CA VAL A 99 -17.96 -9.33 -7.47
C VAL A 99 -18.47 -8.07 -8.15
N SER A 100 -19.56 -7.52 -7.62
CA SER A 100 -20.16 -6.29 -8.17
C SER A 100 -19.24 -5.10 -7.97
N ARG A 101 -19.27 -4.15 -8.91
CA ARG A 101 -18.54 -2.90 -8.80
C ARG A 101 -18.95 -2.12 -7.54
N LYS A 102 -20.25 -2.08 -7.26
CA LYS A 102 -20.82 -1.39 -6.08
C LYS A 102 -20.20 -1.89 -4.78
N GLU A 103 -20.13 -3.20 -4.59
CA GLU A 103 -19.56 -3.79 -3.37
C GLU A 103 -18.07 -3.47 -3.21
N ALA A 104 -17.31 -3.51 -4.30
CA ALA A 104 -15.88 -3.17 -4.29
C ALA A 104 -15.66 -1.67 -3.99
N GLU A 105 -16.47 -0.80 -4.57
CA GLU A 105 -16.45 0.64 -4.30
C GLU A 105 -16.86 0.98 -2.87
N GLU A 106 -17.86 0.30 -2.30
CA GLU A 106 -18.26 0.49 -0.91
C GLU A 106 -17.12 0.10 0.04
N PHE A 107 -16.48 -1.04 -0.22
CA PHE A 107 -15.32 -1.45 0.56
C PHE A 107 -14.15 -0.47 0.42
N SER A 108 -13.84 0.01 -0.78
CA SER A 108 -12.74 0.95 -0.99
C SER A 108 -13.01 2.31 -0.36
N LYS A 109 -14.22 2.87 -0.54
CA LYS A 109 -14.64 4.15 0.08
C LYS A 109 -14.60 4.09 1.60
N LYS A 110 -15.15 3.02 2.20
CA LYS A 110 -15.15 2.82 3.66
C LYS A 110 -13.75 2.82 4.26
N ASN A 111 -12.76 2.35 3.50
CA ASN A 111 -11.39 2.17 3.93
C ASN A 111 -10.41 3.19 3.31
N SER A 112 -10.93 4.22 2.63
CA SER A 112 -10.12 5.25 1.96
C SER A 112 -9.08 4.70 0.97
N LEU A 113 -9.40 3.60 0.29
CA LEU A 113 -8.57 2.96 -0.72
C LEU A 113 -8.87 3.52 -2.11
N SER A 114 -7.85 3.70 -2.95
CA SER A 114 -8.10 3.89 -4.40
C SER A 114 -8.49 2.54 -5.00
N TYR A 115 -9.43 2.54 -5.93
CA TYR A 115 -9.96 1.31 -6.54
C TYR A 115 -9.92 1.38 -8.06
N PHE A 116 -9.40 0.33 -8.68
CA PHE A 116 -9.36 0.17 -10.14
C PHE A 116 -9.89 -1.21 -10.54
N GLU A 117 -10.76 -1.24 -11.55
CA GLU A 117 -11.00 -2.48 -12.30
C GLU A 117 -9.95 -2.62 -13.39
N THR A 118 -9.18 -3.70 -13.37
CA THR A 118 -8.02 -3.91 -14.23
C THR A 118 -8.18 -5.15 -15.10
N SER A 119 -7.39 -5.25 -16.15
CA SER A 119 -7.26 -6.48 -16.92
C SER A 119 -5.79 -6.66 -17.29
N ALA A 120 -5.16 -7.67 -16.68
CA ALA A 120 -3.82 -8.08 -17.07
C ALA A 120 -3.76 -8.54 -18.54
N LYS A 121 -4.87 -9.05 -19.09
CA LYS A 121 -4.98 -9.50 -20.47
C LYS A 121 -4.91 -8.35 -21.47
N SER A 122 -5.63 -7.26 -21.22
CA SER A 122 -5.67 -6.09 -22.12
C SER A 122 -4.75 -4.94 -21.71
N GLY A 123 -4.11 -5.04 -20.53
CA GLY A 123 -3.32 -3.95 -19.94
C GLY A 123 -4.16 -2.83 -19.31
N LYS A 124 -5.51 -2.94 -19.33
CA LYS A 124 -6.40 -1.90 -18.81
C LYS A 124 -6.12 -1.58 -17.35
N ASN A 125 -5.91 -0.29 -17.05
CA ASN A 125 -5.73 0.28 -15.72
C ASN A 125 -4.53 -0.28 -14.92
N ILE A 126 -3.64 -1.05 -15.55
CA ILE A 126 -2.46 -1.62 -14.88
C ILE A 126 -1.44 -0.52 -14.59
N GLN A 127 -1.15 0.35 -15.56
CA GLN A 127 -0.19 1.42 -15.37
C GLN A 127 -0.71 2.47 -14.37
N GLU A 128 -1.97 2.85 -14.50
CA GLU A 128 -2.63 3.86 -13.68
C GLU A 128 -2.69 3.44 -12.21
N SER A 129 -3.00 2.18 -11.93
CA SER A 129 -3.02 1.65 -10.55
C SER A 129 -1.63 1.59 -9.92
N ILE A 130 -0.60 1.24 -10.68
CA ILE A 130 0.80 1.28 -10.21
C ILE A 130 1.25 2.72 -9.98
N GLN A 131 0.89 3.66 -10.86
CA GLN A 131 1.22 5.07 -10.67
C GLN A 131 0.55 5.64 -9.42
N GLU A 132 -0.72 5.29 -9.18
CA GLU A 132 -1.47 5.75 -8.01
C GLU A 132 -0.80 5.34 -6.69
N VAL A 133 -0.35 4.08 -6.54
CA VAL A 133 0.30 3.65 -5.29
C VAL A 133 1.62 4.40 -5.06
N VAL A 134 2.35 4.72 -6.13
CA VAL A 134 3.60 5.50 -6.04
C VAL A 134 3.33 6.95 -5.64
N ILE A 135 2.29 7.57 -6.18
CA ILE A 135 1.87 8.94 -5.81
C ILE A 135 1.52 8.98 -4.32
N LYS A 136 0.65 8.06 -3.87
CA LYS A 136 0.29 7.94 -2.45
C LYS A 136 1.50 7.68 -1.55
N LEU A 137 2.45 6.85 -2.00
CA LEU A 137 3.67 6.60 -1.25
C LEU A 137 4.52 7.86 -1.05
N ARG A 138 4.61 8.71 -2.07
CA ARG A 138 5.32 9.99 -1.96
C ARG A 138 4.63 10.93 -0.98
N GLU A 139 3.30 11.03 -1.05
CA GLU A 139 2.51 11.83 -0.13
C GLU A 139 2.68 11.35 1.31
N TYR A 140 2.56 10.04 1.53
CA TYR A 140 2.77 9.40 2.82
C TYR A 140 4.15 9.73 3.40
N LYS A 141 5.23 9.50 2.64
CA LYS A 141 6.61 9.81 3.06
C LYS A 141 6.79 11.30 3.42
N ASN A 142 6.18 12.21 2.66
CA ASN A 142 6.23 13.65 2.95
C ASN A 142 5.50 14.01 4.24
N THR A 143 4.36 13.36 4.51
CA THR A 143 3.55 13.61 5.70
C THR A 143 4.26 13.12 6.96
N SER A 144 4.88 11.94 6.90
CA SER A 144 5.65 11.36 8.01
C SER A 144 6.88 12.21 8.37
N LYS A 145 7.63 12.70 7.38
CA LYS A 145 8.75 13.64 7.59
C LYS A 145 8.31 14.92 8.30
N ARG A 146 7.21 15.54 7.85
CA ARG A 146 6.66 16.76 8.47
C ARG A 146 6.19 16.53 9.91
N LYS A 147 5.59 15.37 10.20
CA LYS A 147 5.19 14.99 11.57
C LYS A 147 6.42 14.88 12.49
N GLU A 148 7.50 14.28 12.00
CA GLU A 148 8.74 14.12 12.75
C GLU A 148 9.43 15.47 13.04
N GLU A 149 9.55 16.35 12.04
CA GLU A 149 10.12 17.69 12.19
C GLU A 149 9.36 18.53 13.23
N LYS A 150 8.02 18.48 13.22
CA LYS A 150 7.17 19.16 14.21
C LYS A 150 7.37 18.61 15.62
N ARG A 151 7.60 17.30 15.78
CA ARG A 151 7.90 16.68 17.09
C ARG A 151 9.25 17.16 17.63
N LYS A 152 10.30 17.13 16.80
CA LYS A 152 11.65 17.62 17.15
C LYS A 152 11.66 19.10 17.54
N LYS A 153 10.91 19.96 16.83
CA LYS A 153 10.79 21.39 17.16
C LYS A 153 10.15 21.62 18.53
N LYS A 154 9.06 20.91 18.85
CA LYS A 154 8.40 20.98 20.16
C LYS A 154 9.28 20.48 21.32
N GLU A 155 10.12 19.46 21.09
CA GLU A 155 11.07 18.98 22.10
C GLU A 155 12.18 19.98 22.36
N ASN A 156 12.73 20.61 21.32
CA ASN A 156 13.76 21.63 21.46
C ASN A 156 13.25 22.91 22.14
N GLU A 157 12.02 23.35 21.82
CA GLU A 157 11.37 24.49 22.50
C GLU A 157 11.14 24.20 23.99
N LYS A 158 10.76 22.96 24.36
CA LYS A 158 10.63 22.54 25.76
C LYS A 158 11.96 22.50 26.49
N ARG A 159 13.03 22.01 25.87
CA ARG A 159 14.38 22.00 26.47
C ARG A 159 14.91 23.40 26.71
N GLY A 160 14.79 24.30 25.72
CA GLY A 160 15.21 25.70 25.86
C GLY A 160 14.45 26.46 26.95
N ALA A 161 13.16 26.16 27.16
CA ALA A 161 12.35 26.76 28.23
C ALA A 161 12.67 26.21 29.65
N ILE A 162 13.25 25.01 29.75
CA ILE A 162 13.71 24.43 31.03
C ILE A 162 15.06 25.05 31.41
N ASP A 163 15.98 25.17 30.46
CA ASP A 163 17.30 25.78 30.70
C ASP A 163 17.17 27.26 31.10
N SER A 164 16.24 28.01 30.50
CA SER A 164 15.97 29.41 30.86
C SER A 164 15.34 29.63 32.25
N LYS A 165 14.78 28.58 32.89
CA LYS A 165 14.20 28.65 34.24
C LYS A 165 15.17 28.23 35.35
N SER A 166 16.34 27.70 35.00
CA SER A 166 17.36 27.27 35.97
C SER A 166 18.33 28.38 36.39
N GLY A 167 18.26 29.56 35.77
CA GLY A 167 19.16 30.69 36.03
C GLY A 167 18.51 31.83 36.81
N CYS A 168 18.15 31.63 38.08
CA CYS A 168 18.14 32.69 39.10
C CYS A 168 17.90 32.09 40.50
N CYS A 169 18.96 31.59 41.14
CA CYS A 169 19.03 31.56 42.61
C CYS A 169 20.13 32.55 43.02
N THR A 170 19.73 33.77 43.34
CA THR A 170 20.54 34.71 44.09
C THR A 170 19.59 35.47 44.99
N PHE A 171 19.54 35.14 46.27
CA PHE A 171 19.19 36.10 47.33
C PHE A 171 19.83 35.66 48.65
N LEU A 172 20.79 36.49 49.07
CA LEU A 172 21.22 36.94 50.41
C LEU A 172 21.32 35.91 51.54
#